data_AF-A0A967M334-F1
#
_entry.id   AF-A0A967M334-F1
#
_cell.length_a   1.000
_cell.length_b   1.000
_cell.length_c   1.000
_cell.angle_alpha   90.00
_cell.angle_beta   90.00
_cell.angle_gamma   90.00
#
_symmetry.space_group_name_H-M   'P 1'
#
loop_
_entity.id
_entity.type
_entity.pdbx_description
1 polymer ?
#
loop_
_entity_poly.entity_id
_entity_poly.type
_entity_poly.pdbx_seq_one_letter_code
_entity_poly.pdbx_strand_id
1 'polypeptide(L)' 'CHVKGAGRIGDTIQDRLGVGHAETTEDLKFTAEYVACIGACGMAPVIMVNDDTYGSLTVQKMDEVIDKYVKMD' A
#
# COMPACT_ATOMS: atom_id res chain seq x y z
N CYS A 1 -11.42 0.59 5.48
CA CYS A 1 -10.78 0.39 4.15
C CYS A 1 -11.64 -0.44 3.20
N HIS A 2 -12.06 -1.64 3.60
CA HIS A 2 -12.81 -2.59 2.76
C HIS A 2 -13.94 -1.96 1.92
N VAL A 3 -14.92 -1.30 2.57
CA VAL A 3 -16.08 -0.70 1.88
C VAL A 3 -15.76 0.55 1.05
N LYS A 4 -14.54 1.07 1.13
CA LYS A 4 -14.08 2.26 0.39
C LYS A 4 -13.21 1.89 -0.82
N GLY A 5 -13.15 0.60 -1.19
CA GLY A 5 -12.44 0.16 -2.39
C GLY A 5 -10.96 -0.17 -2.19
N ALA A 6 -10.55 -0.52 -0.96
CA ALA A 6 -9.16 -0.88 -0.67
C ALA A 6 -8.65 -2.12 -1.42
N GLY A 7 -9.54 -2.99 -1.93
CA GLY A 7 -9.14 -4.12 -2.77
C GLY A 7 -8.33 -3.69 -4.00
N ARG A 8 -8.80 -2.65 -4.71
CA ARG A 8 -8.09 -2.11 -5.89
C ARG A 8 -6.71 -1.55 -5.56
N ILE A 9 -6.54 -1.04 -4.35
CA ILE A 9 -5.23 -0.56 -3.87
C ILE A 9 -4.29 -1.74 -3.65
N GLY A 10 -4.80 -2.83 -3.05
CA GLY A 10 -4.07 -4.09 -2.93
C GLY A 10 -3.66 -4.68 -4.28
N ASP A 11 -4.60 -4.75 -5.22
CA ASP A 11 -4.33 -5.23 -6.58
C ASP A 11 -3.21 -4.41 -7.24
N THR A 12 -3.21 -3.07 -7.07
CA THR A 12 -2.16 -2.19 -7.60
C THR A 12 -0.79 -2.52 -6.99
N ILE A 13 -0.72 -2.81 -5.68
CA ILE A 13 0.53 -3.19 -5.01
C ILE A 13 1.02 -4.52 -5.58
N GLN A 14 0.13 -5.49 -5.74
CA GLN A 14 0.47 -6.80 -6.29
C GLN A 14 0.96 -6.69 -7.75
N ASP A 15 0.28 -5.93 -8.59
CA ASP A 15 0.64 -5.74 -10.00
C ASP A 15 1.99 -5.01 -10.17
N ARG A 16 2.27 -4.02 -9.30
CA ARG A 16 3.46 -3.18 -9.39
C ARG A 16 4.70 -3.84 -8.78
N LEU A 17 4.54 -4.55 -7.66
CA LEU A 17 5.66 -5.09 -6.88
C LEU A 17 5.79 -6.61 -6.99
N GLY A 18 4.77 -7.30 -7.51
CA GLY A 18 4.77 -8.76 -7.65
C GLY A 18 4.69 -9.52 -6.33
N VAL A 19 4.18 -8.89 -5.26
CA VAL A 19 4.09 -9.48 -3.92
C VAL A 19 2.64 -9.62 -3.43
N GLY A 20 2.37 -10.74 -2.76
CA GLY A 20 1.13 -11.00 -2.03
C GLY A 20 1.18 -10.57 -0.56
N HIS A 21 0.29 -11.15 0.24
CA HIS A 21 0.24 -10.87 1.68
C HIS A 21 1.42 -11.51 2.42
N ALA A 22 2.12 -10.70 3.22
CA ALA A 22 3.27 -11.09 4.03
C ALA A 22 4.43 -11.65 3.19
N GLU A 23 4.50 -11.23 1.93
CA GLU A 23 5.59 -11.54 1.02
C GLU A 23 6.50 -10.33 0.86
N THR A 24 7.77 -10.61 0.55
CA THR A 24 8.81 -9.62 0.34
C THR A 24 9.35 -9.73 -1.07
N THR A 25 9.64 -8.61 -1.72
CA THR A 25 10.23 -8.58 -3.06
C THR A 25 11.61 -9.23 -3.08
N GLU A 26 12.04 -9.76 -4.23
CA GLU A 26 13.34 -10.44 -4.37
C GLU A 26 14.53 -9.53 -4.06
N ASP A 27 14.39 -8.23 -4.30
CA ASP A 27 15.40 -7.20 -3.99
C ASP A 27 15.40 -6.77 -2.51
N LEU A 28 14.53 -7.36 -1.68
CA LEU A 28 14.37 -7.12 -0.25
C LEU A 28 13.97 -5.68 0.11
N LYS A 29 13.46 -4.89 -0.86
CA LYS A 29 13.08 -3.49 -0.62
C LYS A 29 11.67 -3.32 -0.07
N PHE A 30 10.75 -4.21 -0.40
CA PHE A 30 9.34 -4.07 -0.03
C PHE A 30 8.79 -5.36 0.56
N THR A 31 8.06 -5.21 1.67
CA THR A 31 7.19 -6.24 2.23
C THR A 31 5.76 -5.68 2.28
N ALA A 32 4.79 -6.43 1.77
CA ALA A 32 3.39 -6.01 1.75
C ALA A 32 2.56 -6.79 2.76
N GLU A 33 1.97 -6.11 3.75
CA GLU A 33 1.09 -6.71 4.74
C GLU A 33 -0.33 -6.15 4.68
N TYR A 34 -1.31 -7.04 4.59
CA TYR A 34 -2.72 -6.69 4.63
C TYR A 34 -3.23 -6.84 6.05
N VAL A 35 -3.68 -5.74 6.62
CA VAL A 35 -4.23 -5.70 7.98
C VAL A 35 -5.71 -5.35 7.95
N ALA A 36 -6.45 -5.83 8.94
CA ALA A 36 -7.89 -5.58 9.03
C ALA A 36 -8.20 -4.09 9.30
N CYS A 37 -7.42 -3.44 10.17
CA CYS A 37 -7.63 -2.04 10.55
C CYS A 37 -6.37 -1.44 11.18
N ILE A 38 -6.15 -0.14 10.92
CA ILE A 38 -5.12 0.69 11.58
C ILE A 38 -5.71 1.88 12.35
N GLY A 39 -7.02 1.85 12.65
CA GLY A 39 -7.71 2.90 13.41
C GLY A 39 -8.00 4.20 12.66
N ALA A 40 -7.55 4.35 11.41
CA ALA A 40 -7.68 5.57 10.62
C ALA A 40 -8.88 5.58 9.65
N CYS A 41 -10.05 5.12 10.10
CA CYS A 41 -11.24 4.96 9.24
C CYS A 41 -11.71 6.26 8.57
N GLY A 42 -11.52 7.43 9.20
CA GLY A 42 -11.87 8.73 8.64
C GLY A 42 -11.07 9.11 7.39
N MET A 43 -9.93 8.46 7.16
CA MET A 43 -9.06 8.67 6.00
C MET A 43 -9.09 7.50 5.01
N ALA A 44 -10.01 6.55 5.14
CA ALA A 44 -10.01 5.35 4.31
C ALA A 44 -10.27 5.67 2.81
N PRO A 45 -9.66 4.93 1.86
CA PRO A 45 -8.68 3.85 2.07
C PRO A 45 -7.32 4.39 2.54
N VAL A 46 -6.68 3.65 3.44
CA VAL A 46 -5.43 4.05 4.10
C VAL A 46 -4.42 2.91 4.03
N ILE A 47 -3.15 3.26 3.83
CA ILE A 47 -1.96 2.41 3.93
C ILE A 47 -0.95 3.09 4.86
N MET A 48 -0.11 2.29 5.48
CA MET A 48 1.05 2.74 6.23
C MET A 48 2.29 2.15 5.56
N VAL A 49 3.29 3.00 5.31
CA VAL A 49 4.59 2.58 4.78
C VAL A 49 5.65 3.11 5.73
N ASN A 50 6.32 2.20 6.43
CA ASN A 50 7.15 2.54 7.60
C ASN A 50 6.34 3.38 8.59
N ASP A 51 6.80 4.58 8.95
CA ASP A 51 6.12 5.49 9.87
C ASP A 51 5.12 6.43 9.18
N ASP A 52 5.08 6.45 7.85
CA ASP A 52 4.22 7.36 7.07
C ASP A 52 2.83 6.75 6.84
N THR A 53 1.78 7.52 7.12
CA THR A 53 0.38 7.12 6.87
C THR A 53 -0.19 7.89 5.67
N TYR A 54 -0.71 7.17 4.68
CA TYR A 54 -1.33 7.75 3.49
C TYR A 54 -2.81 7.40 3.44
N GLY A 55 -3.66 8.42 3.42
CA GLY A 55 -5.11 8.29 3.38
C GLY A 55 -5.74 8.77 2.08
N SER A 56 -7.03 8.48 1.92
CA SER A 56 -7.83 8.80 0.73
C SER A 56 -7.12 8.34 -0.54
N LEU A 57 -6.62 7.11 -0.49
CA LEU A 57 -5.86 6.50 -1.57
C LEU A 57 -6.74 6.25 -2.77
N THR A 58 -6.16 6.51 -3.93
CA THR A 58 -6.61 6.06 -5.25
C THR A 58 -5.50 5.21 -5.85
N VAL A 59 -5.79 4.51 -6.94
CA VAL A 59 -4.77 3.74 -7.69
C VAL A 59 -3.59 4.65 -8.07
N GLN A 60 -3.89 5.86 -8.58
CA GLN A 60 -2.87 6.83 -8.96
C GLN A 60 -2.01 7.28 -7.77
N LYS A 61 -2.62 7.56 -6.61
CA LYS A 61 -1.84 7.92 -5.41
C LYS A 61 -1.01 6.74 -4.91
N MET A 62 -1.50 5.52 -5.05
CA MET A 62 -0.73 4.34 -4.68
C MET A 62 0.50 4.19 -5.59
N ASP A 63 0.35 4.42 -6.89
CA ASP A 63 1.48 4.45 -7.84
C ASP A 63 2.52 5.51 -7.45
N GLU A 64 2.07 6.73 -7.11
CA GLU A 64 2.96 7.81 -6.64
C GLU A 64 3.70 7.45 -5.34
N VAL A 65 3.02 6.78 -4.41
CA VAL A 65 3.62 6.30 -3.15
C VAL A 65 4.70 5.26 -3.45
N ILE A 66 4.43 4.27 -4.31
CA ILE A 66 5.43 3.27 -4.69
C ILE A 66 6.64 3.96 -5.35
N ASP A 67 6.41 4.85 -6.32
CA ASP A 67 7.47 5.59 -7.01
C ASP A 67 8.34 6.41 -6.06
N LYS A 68 7.74 6.99 -5.00
CA LYS A 68 8.49 7.72 -3.97
C LYS A 68 9.51 6.81 -3.30
N TYR A 69 9.12 5.62 -2.84
CA TYR A 69 10.02 4.72 -2.12
C TYR A 69 11.00 3.99 -3.04
N VAL A 70 10.62 3.68 -4.28
CA VAL A 70 11.55 3.13 -5.28
C VAL A 70 12.71 4.09 -5.58
N LYS A 71 12.47 5.41 -5.52
CA LYS A 71 13.48 6.45 -5.77
C LYS A 71 14.32 6.81 -4.54
N MET A 72 13.97 6.32 -3.35
CA MET A 72 14.64 6.66 -2.08
C MET A 72 15.88 5.79 -1.80
N ASP A 73 16.53 5.26 -2.85
CA ASP A 73 17.81 4.55 -2.76
C ASP A 73 18.94 5.40 -2.16
#